data_AF-A0A7H8QMH4-F1
#
_entry.id   AF-A0A7H8QMH4-F1
#
_cell.length_a   1.000
_cell.length_b   1.000
_cell.length_c   1.000
_cell.angle_alpha   90.00
_cell.angle_beta   90.00
_cell.angle_gamma   90.00
#
_symmetry.space_group_name_H-M   'P 1'
#
loop_
_entity.id
_entity.type
_entity.pdbx_description
1 polymer ?
#
loop_
_entity_poly.entity_id
_entity_poly.type
_entity_poly.pdbx_seq_one_letter_code
_entity_poly.pdbx_strand_id
1 'polypeptide(L)'
;MASISSSFCSPLCLMGIRNGGIPDPSCPNASLHVLGQLADTEVLSCHVVQTIHLHAATHMEMIHRSDTKSTAVYRMTLPLTGLTFILKAAWDQGIPEQEQEYRLYQNMQDVQGSSIPVCLGAFVIPFDSLVAPVDTHFMILSSAGVSVTAGIIDETNKDRAHPIYWRTANEVLRSSGVVHNDTDWRNLFYNEATNDFMLVDFSRAFLAN
;
A
#
# COMPACT_ATOMS: atom_id res chain seq x y z
N MET A 1 18.00 -20.59 6.30
CA MET A 1 17.62 -19.29 5.68
C MET A 1 16.18 -19.44 5.24
N ALA A 2 15.24 -18.80 5.95
CA ALA A 2 13.84 -18.82 5.53
C ALA A 2 13.76 -18.11 4.17
N SER A 3 13.26 -18.79 3.14
CA SER A 3 13.01 -18.16 1.85
C SER A 3 12.00 -17.05 2.07
N ILE A 4 12.34 -15.82 1.67
CA ILE A 4 11.39 -14.71 1.62
C ILE A 4 10.21 -15.17 0.78
N SER A 5 9.02 -15.20 1.37
CA SER A 5 7.82 -15.41 0.57
C SER A 5 7.76 -14.31 -0.49
N SER A 6 7.70 -14.70 -1.76
CA SER A 6 7.60 -13.74 -2.85
C SER A 6 6.19 -13.11 -2.95
N SER A 7 5.27 -13.50 -2.09
CA SER A 7 3.87 -13.12 -2.18
C SER A 7 3.51 -12.10 -1.11
N PHE A 8 2.74 -11.08 -1.51
CA PHE A 8 2.16 -10.14 -0.57
C PHE A 8 1.14 -10.84 0.34
N CYS A 9 1.00 -10.35 1.58
CA CYS A 9 -0.15 -10.70 2.41
C CYS A 9 -1.44 -10.22 1.75
N SER A 10 -2.54 -10.95 1.95
CA SER A 10 -3.84 -10.52 1.44
C SER A 10 -4.27 -9.21 2.14
N PRO A 11 -5.06 -8.35 1.47
CA PRO A 11 -5.61 -7.15 2.10
C PRO A 11 -6.43 -7.48 3.35
N LEU A 12 -7.21 -8.57 3.31
CA LEU A 12 -7.98 -9.06 4.45
C LEU A 12 -7.08 -9.41 5.64
N CYS A 13 -5.91 -10.02 5.39
CA CYS A 13 -4.94 -10.31 6.43
C CYS A 13 -4.44 -9.03 7.13
N LEU A 14 -4.05 -8.02 6.34
CA LEU A 14 -3.52 -6.76 6.88
C LEU A 14 -4.60 -5.92 7.56
N MET A 15 -5.84 -5.97 7.06
CA MET A 15 -7.00 -5.37 7.73
C MET A 15 -7.29 -6.06 9.06
N GLY A 16 -7.24 -7.39 9.10
CA GLY A 16 -7.37 -8.17 10.32
C GLY A 16 -6.32 -7.76 11.36
N ILE A 17 -5.05 -7.66 10.95
CA ILE A 17 -3.95 -7.22 11.81
C ILE A 17 -4.21 -5.82 12.35
N ARG A 18 -4.48 -4.84 11.48
CA ARG A 18 -4.78 -3.45 11.89
C ARG A 18 -5.90 -3.37 12.93
N ASN A 19 -6.92 -4.23 12.80
CA ASN A 19 -8.09 -4.23 13.68
C ASN A 19 -7.92 -5.13 14.93
N GLY A 20 -6.74 -5.72 15.16
CA GLY A 20 -6.53 -6.67 16.25
C GLY A 20 -7.27 -8.01 16.09
N GLY A 21 -7.73 -8.31 14.87
CA GLY A 21 -8.45 -9.52 14.51
C GLY A 21 -7.54 -10.69 14.11
N ILE A 22 -8.18 -11.74 13.58
CA ILE A 22 -7.50 -12.94 13.12
C ILE A 22 -6.99 -12.73 11.69
N PRO A 23 -5.73 -13.10 11.37
CA PRO A 23 -5.22 -13.10 10.00
C PRO A 23 -6.10 -13.94 9.07
N ASP A 24 -6.19 -13.55 7.80
CA ASP A 24 -6.90 -14.32 6.78
C ASP A 24 -6.23 -15.69 6.61
N PRO A 25 -6.95 -16.81 6.84
CA PRO A 25 -6.37 -18.15 6.72
C PRO A 25 -5.96 -18.49 5.28
N SER A 26 -6.48 -17.77 4.29
CA SER A 26 -6.14 -17.93 2.87
C SER A 26 -4.92 -17.10 2.47
N CYS A 27 -4.37 -16.29 3.38
CA CYS A 27 -3.15 -15.52 3.12
C CYS A 27 -2.00 -16.46 2.77
N PRO A 28 -1.21 -16.18 1.70
CA PRO A 28 -0.07 -17.02 1.33
C PRO A 28 0.98 -17.10 2.45
N ASN A 29 0.99 -16.11 3.35
CA ASN A 29 1.92 -16.00 4.47
C ASN A 29 1.28 -16.39 5.81
N ALA A 30 0.07 -16.96 5.81
CA ALA A 30 -0.68 -17.28 7.03
C ALA A 30 0.12 -18.11 8.05
N SER A 31 0.94 -19.05 7.55
CA SER A 31 1.79 -19.92 8.37
C SER A 31 2.93 -19.21 9.09
N LEU A 32 3.30 -18.00 8.65
CA LEU A 32 4.39 -17.20 9.22
C LEU A 32 3.90 -16.16 10.24
N HIS A 33 2.58 -15.92 10.30
CA HIS A 33 2.02 -14.89 11.16
C HIS A 33 2.03 -15.34 12.62
N VAL A 34 2.83 -14.65 13.43
CA VAL A 34 2.76 -14.74 14.88
C VAL A 34 1.59 -13.86 15.35
N LEU A 35 0.55 -14.49 15.89
CA LEU A 35 -0.69 -13.83 16.31
C LEU A 35 -0.45 -12.74 17.37
N GLY A 36 -1.14 -11.61 17.20
CA GLY A 36 -1.45 -10.67 18.29
C GLY A 36 -0.46 -9.53 18.59
N GLN A 37 0.74 -9.49 17.98
CA GLN A 37 1.75 -8.47 18.33
C GLN A 37 1.78 -7.23 17.42
N LEU A 38 1.16 -7.27 16.24
CA LEU A 38 1.30 -6.22 15.21
C LEU A 38 0.05 -5.38 14.96
N ALA A 39 -0.97 -5.50 15.83
CA ALA A 39 -2.15 -4.64 15.75
C ALA A 39 -1.86 -3.19 16.15
N ASP A 40 -0.80 -2.98 16.93
CA ASP A 40 -0.32 -1.67 17.31
C ASP A 40 0.53 -1.06 16.17
N THR A 41 0.09 0.07 15.63
CA THR A 41 0.77 0.79 14.55
C THR A 41 2.17 1.27 14.97
N GLU A 42 2.41 1.60 16.24
CA GLU A 42 3.74 1.98 16.73
C GLU A 42 4.67 0.77 16.71
N VAL A 43 4.21 -0.37 17.21
CA VAL A 43 4.99 -1.62 17.20
C VAL A 43 5.29 -2.07 15.77
N LEU A 44 4.32 -1.95 14.85
CA LEU A 44 4.54 -2.22 13.43
C LEU A 44 5.60 -1.29 12.85
N SER A 45 5.49 0.01 13.10
CA SER A 45 6.45 1.01 12.62
C SER A 45 7.86 0.74 13.16
N CYS A 46 8.00 0.37 14.44
CA CYS A 46 9.29 -0.03 15.01
C CYS A 46 9.92 -1.22 14.29
N HIS A 47 9.16 -2.27 13.99
CA HIS A 47 9.67 -3.42 13.24
C HIS A 47 10.05 -3.07 11.81
N VAL A 48 9.30 -2.18 11.16
CA VAL A 48 9.64 -1.66 9.83
C VAL A 48 10.96 -0.89 9.88
N VAL A 49 11.10 0.05 10.81
CA VAL A 49 12.31 0.85 11.02
C VAL A 49 13.52 -0.05 11.29
N GLN A 50 13.37 -1.05 12.16
CA GLN A 50 14.44 -2.03 12.42
C GLN A 50 14.81 -2.81 11.15
N THR A 51 13.82 -3.21 10.36
CA THR A 51 14.05 -3.94 9.10
C THR A 51 14.77 -3.07 8.07
N ILE A 52 14.44 -1.79 7.97
CA ILE A 52 15.14 -0.83 7.10
C ILE A 52 16.63 -0.75 7.50
N HIS A 53 16.93 -0.60 8.78
CA HIS A 53 18.31 -0.44 9.24
C HIS A 53 19.16 -1.72 9.15
N LEU A 54 18.57 -2.88 9.45
CA LEU A 54 19.32 -4.13 9.62
C LEU A 54 19.23 -5.06 8.41
N HIS A 55 18.18 -4.92 7.59
CA HIS A 55 17.75 -5.97 6.66
C HIS A 55 17.31 -5.44 5.29
N ALA A 56 17.51 -4.16 4.97
CA ALA A 56 17.05 -3.57 3.69
C ALA A 56 17.49 -4.38 2.45
N ALA A 57 18.74 -4.86 2.41
CA ALA A 57 19.27 -5.58 1.25
C ALA A 57 18.59 -6.93 0.97
N THR A 58 17.95 -7.54 1.97
CA THR A 58 17.33 -8.87 1.85
C THR A 58 15.82 -8.84 2.04
N HIS A 59 15.28 -7.84 2.74
CA HIS A 59 13.85 -7.77 3.11
C HIS A 59 13.10 -6.61 2.45
N MET A 60 13.77 -5.80 1.63
CA MET A 60 13.15 -4.75 0.82
C MET A 60 13.54 -4.91 -0.64
N GLU A 61 12.54 -4.91 -1.51
CA GLU A 61 12.73 -4.89 -2.95
C GLU A 61 12.06 -3.63 -3.51
N MET A 62 12.80 -2.87 -4.30
CA MET A 62 12.27 -1.68 -4.97
C MET A 62 11.41 -2.11 -6.16
N ILE A 63 10.14 -1.73 -6.14
CA ILE A 63 9.19 -1.97 -7.25
C ILE A 63 9.23 -0.78 -8.22
N HIS A 64 9.26 0.43 -7.67
CA HIS A 64 9.22 1.67 -8.44
C HIS A 64 9.96 2.78 -7.73
N ARG A 65 10.56 3.70 -8.49
CA ARG A 65 11.18 4.93 -8.00
C ARG A 65 10.96 6.04 -9.01
N SER A 66 10.65 7.23 -8.50
CA SER A 66 10.54 8.45 -9.28
C SER A 66 11.34 9.54 -8.58
N ASP A 67 12.52 9.87 -9.11
CA ASP A 67 13.35 10.95 -8.58
C ASP A 67 12.72 12.33 -8.83
N THR A 68 11.93 12.48 -9.89
CA THR A 68 11.20 13.72 -10.18
C THR A 68 10.10 14.00 -9.15
N LYS A 69 9.39 12.96 -8.71
CA LYS A 69 8.39 13.06 -7.63
C LYS A 69 9.00 12.89 -6.23
N SER A 70 10.30 12.58 -6.11
CA SER A 70 10.95 12.15 -4.86
C SER A 70 10.16 11.09 -4.10
N THR A 71 9.80 10.01 -4.80
CA THR A 71 9.07 8.87 -4.21
C THR A 71 9.67 7.53 -4.62
N ALA A 72 9.48 6.53 -3.76
CA ALA A 72 9.79 5.13 -4.05
C ALA A 72 8.73 4.20 -3.46
N VAL A 73 8.54 3.05 -4.07
CA VAL A 73 7.61 2.01 -3.65
C VAL A 73 8.38 0.71 -3.51
N TYR A 74 8.29 0.10 -2.34
CA TYR A 74 8.99 -1.14 -2.02
C TYR A 74 7.99 -2.24 -1.69
N ARG A 75 8.34 -3.47 -2.06
CA ARG A 75 7.84 -4.66 -1.38
C ARG A 75 8.72 -4.89 -0.16
N MET A 76 8.14 -4.90 1.03
CA MET A 76 8.85 -5.20 2.27
C MET A 76 8.30 -6.49 2.88
N THR A 77 9.18 -7.35 3.39
CA THR A 77 8.80 -8.52 4.21
C THR A 77 9.44 -8.44 5.59
N LEU A 78 8.64 -8.39 6.67
CA LEU A 78 9.16 -8.36 8.03
C LEU A 78 9.79 -9.72 8.42
N PRO A 79 11.06 -9.77 8.88
CA PRO A 79 11.76 -11.02 9.15
C PRO A 79 11.09 -11.92 10.20
N LEU A 80 10.49 -11.34 11.24
CA LEU A 80 9.96 -12.09 12.39
C LEU A 80 8.53 -12.60 12.18
N THR A 81 7.74 -11.94 11.34
CA THR A 81 6.30 -12.22 11.21
C THR A 81 5.87 -12.64 9.80
N GLY A 82 6.80 -12.57 8.84
CA GLY A 82 6.52 -12.86 7.44
C GLY A 82 5.48 -11.94 6.81
N LEU A 83 5.17 -10.80 7.45
CA LEU A 83 4.26 -9.83 6.86
C LEU A 83 4.91 -9.20 5.64
N THR A 84 4.25 -9.32 4.50
CA THR A 84 4.70 -8.78 3.22
C THR A 84 3.70 -7.75 2.72
N PHE A 85 4.13 -6.51 2.54
CA PHE A 85 3.27 -5.38 2.19
C PHE A 85 3.99 -4.35 1.30
N ILE A 86 3.26 -3.35 0.85
CA ILE A 86 3.79 -2.19 0.13
C ILE A 86 4.25 -1.15 1.14
N LEU A 87 5.48 -0.68 0.98
CA LEU A 87 6.03 0.45 1.72
C LEU A 87 6.30 1.58 0.72
N LYS A 88 5.48 2.64 0.76
CA LYS A 88 5.73 3.87 0.01
C LYS A 88 6.65 4.77 0.83
N ALA A 89 7.59 5.41 0.16
CA ALA A 89 8.54 6.35 0.73
C ALA A 89 8.50 7.66 -0.08
N ALA A 90 8.49 8.79 0.61
CA ALA A 90 8.60 10.11 0.01
C ALA A 90 9.65 10.94 0.76
N TRP A 91 10.40 11.76 0.03
CA TRP A 91 11.37 12.70 0.57
C TRP A 91 11.25 14.04 -0.16
N ASP A 92 11.85 15.10 0.37
CA ASP A 92 11.87 16.44 -0.22
C ASP A 92 10.50 16.90 -0.75
N GLN A 93 10.38 17.16 -2.06
CA GLN A 93 9.17 17.66 -2.68
C GLN A 93 8.01 16.66 -2.77
N GLY A 94 8.23 15.37 -2.50
CA GLY A 94 7.17 14.35 -2.53
C GLY A 94 6.41 14.19 -1.22
N ILE A 95 6.90 14.80 -0.13
CA ILE A 95 6.31 14.71 1.21
C ILE A 95 4.87 15.25 1.23
N PRO A 96 4.58 16.47 0.70
CA PRO A 96 3.24 17.05 0.80
C PRO A 96 2.17 16.18 0.14
N GLU A 97 2.44 15.61 -1.05
CA GLU A 97 1.51 14.74 -1.76
C GLU A 97 1.26 13.43 -1.01
N GLN A 98 2.30 12.82 -0.42
CA GLN A 98 2.13 11.57 0.34
C GLN A 98 1.37 11.80 1.66
N GLU A 99 1.59 12.95 2.33
CA GLU A 99 0.81 13.31 3.52
C GLU A 99 -0.67 13.56 3.19
N GLN A 100 -0.95 14.22 2.07
CA GLN A 100 -2.30 14.40 1.58
C GLN A 100 -2.96 13.05 1.26
N GLU A 101 -2.28 12.18 0.53
CA GLU A 101 -2.76 10.82 0.24
C GLU A 101 -3.05 10.05 1.53
N TYR A 102 -2.17 10.11 2.53
CA TYR A 102 -2.38 9.46 3.82
C TYR A 102 -3.66 9.96 4.53
N ARG A 103 -3.90 11.27 4.53
CA ARG A 103 -5.14 11.85 5.10
C ARG A 103 -6.39 11.38 4.36
N LEU A 104 -6.31 11.19 3.05
CA LEU A 104 -7.42 10.64 2.28
C LEU A 104 -7.69 9.18 2.66
N TYR A 105 -6.65 8.35 2.80
CA TYR A 105 -6.82 6.98 3.32
C TYR A 105 -7.50 6.96 4.69
N GLN A 106 -7.13 7.87 5.60
CA GLN A 106 -7.78 7.99 6.91
C GLN A 106 -9.28 8.32 6.83
N ASN A 107 -9.73 8.98 5.76
CA ASN A 107 -11.15 9.29 5.49
C ASN A 107 -11.88 8.17 4.73
N MET A 108 -11.15 7.21 4.15
CA MET A 108 -11.70 6.15 3.29
C MET A 108 -11.75 4.78 3.99
N GLN A 109 -11.88 4.75 5.32
CA GLN A 109 -11.73 3.52 6.10
C GLN A 109 -12.67 2.39 5.66
N ASP A 110 -13.90 2.72 5.26
CA ASP A 110 -14.96 1.75 4.92
C ASP A 110 -14.71 1.02 3.59
N VAL A 111 -13.93 1.62 2.68
CA VAL A 111 -13.61 1.03 1.36
C VAL A 111 -12.20 0.42 1.31
N GLN A 112 -11.44 0.52 2.40
CA GLN A 112 -10.12 -0.10 2.51
C GLN A 112 -10.23 -1.62 2.59
N GLY A 113 -9.46 -2.31 1.76
CA GLY A 113 -9.47 -3.76 1.66
C GLY A 113 -10.55 -4.31 0.74
N SER A 114 -11.43 -3.46 0.18
CA SER A 114 -12.36 -3.80 -0.90
C SER A 114 -12.02 -3.08 -2.19
N SER A 115 -12.09 -1.75 -2.18
CA SER A 115 -12.01 -0.89 -3.37
C SER A 115 -10.69 -0.11 -3.42
N ILE A 116 -9.96 -0.05 -2.31
CA ILE A 116 -8.63 0.58 -2.19
C ILE A 116 -7.73 -0.24 -1.25
N PRO A 117 -6.39 -0.08 -1.30
CA PRO A 117 -5.47 -0.71 -0.37
C PRO A 117 -5.78 -0.41 1.10
N VAL A 118 -5.43 -1.36 1.97
CA VAL A 118 -5.46 -1.14 3.42
C VAL A 118 -4.23 -0.32 3.82
N CYS A 119 -4.45 0.91 4.27
CA CYS A 119 -3.44 1.69 4.97
C CYS A 119 -3.32 1.24 6.44
N LEU A 120 -2.10 0.83 6.83
CA LEU A 120 -1.77 0.39 8.20
C LEU A 120 -1.16 1.51 9.05
N GLY A 121 -0.68 2.58 8.41
CA GLY A 121 -0.09 3.73 9.10
C GLY A 121 0.97 4.44 8.26
N ALA A 122 1.47 5.55 8.82
CA ALA A 122 2.58 6.31 8.29
C ALA A 122 3.51 6.74 9.43
N PHE A 123 4.79 6.89 9.14
CA PHE A 123 5.83 7.31 10.09
C PHE A 123 6.98 7.99 9.35
N VAL A 124 7.84 8.69 10.09
CA VAL A 124 8.99 9.41 9.52
C VAL A 124 10.29 8.82 10.05
N ILE A 125 11.27 8.63 9.16
CA ILE A 125 12.65 8.33 9.54
C ILE A 125 13.54 9.48 9.06
N PRO A 126 14.27 10.15 9.97
CA PRO A 126 15.32 11.07 9.58
C PRO A 126 16.55 10.26 9.11
N PHE A 127 16.98 10.44 7.87
CA PHE A 127 18.24 9.88 7.38
C PHE A 127 19.33 10.93 7.39
N ASP A 128 20.49 10.60 7.95
CA ASP A 128 21.64 11.52 7.94
C ASP A 128 22.13 11.75 6.51
N SER A 129 22.17 13.03 6.10
CA SER A 129 22.92 13.47 4.92
C SER A 129 24.09 14.36 5.32
N LEU A 130 24.99 14.64 4.36
CA LEU A 130 26.17 15.49 4.59
C LEU A 130 25.83 16.92 5.05
N VAL A 131 24.60 17.39 4.83
CA VAL A 131 24.18 18.78 5.08
C VAL A 131 23.13 18.87 6.19
N ALA A 132 22.13 17.98 6.18
CA ALA A 132 21.06 17.90 7.18
C ALA A 132 20.36 16.54 7.11
N PRO A 133 19.61 16.11 8.14
CA PRO A 133 18.74 14.96 8.01
C PRO A 133 17.74 15.16 6.85
N VAL A 134 17.62 14.18 5.98
CA VAL A 134 16.55 14.12 4.97
C VAL A 134 15.45 13.27 5.56
N ASP A 135 14.37 13.92 5.97
CA ASP A 135 13.18 13.25 6.48
C ASP A 135 12.55 12.44 5.35
N THR A 136 12.44 11.14 5.55
CA THR A 136 11.71 10.26 4.64
C THR A 136 10.42 9.83 5.31
N HIS A 137 9.30 10.20 4.68
CA HIS A 137 7.96 9.86 5.11
C HIS A 137 7.61 8.50 4.50
N PHE A 138 7.27 7.55 5.36
CA PHE A 138 6.86 6.21 4.97
C PHE A 138 5.35 6.01 5.17
N MET A 139 4.72 5.28 4.26
CA MET A 139 3.33 4.84 4.38
C MET A 139 3.24 3.35 4.07
N ILE A 140 2.57 2.61 4.96
CA ILE A 140 2.42 1.15 4.88
C ILE A 140 1.04 0.84 4.27
N LEU A 141 1.03 0.17 3.12
CA LEU A 141 -0.18 -0.21 2.38
C LEU A 141 -0.23 -1.72 2.12
N SER A 142 -1.43 -2.30 2.04
CA SER A 142 -1.58 -3.63 1.45
C SER A 142 -1.25 -3.61 -0.05
N SER A 143 -0.94 -4.78 -0.60
CA SER A 143 -0.95 -4.94 -2.06
C SER A 143 -2.39 -4.80 -2.58
N ALA A 144 -2.52 -4.22 -3.77
CA ALA A 144 -3.79 -4.13 -4.50
C ALA A 144 -4.03 -5.34 -5.42
N GLY A 145 -3.08 -6.27 -5.50
CA GLY A 145 -3.11 -7.42 -6.41
C GLY A 145 -2.25 -7.17 -7.65
N VAL A 146 -2.76 -7.55 -8.83
CA VAL A 146 -2.04 -7.47 -10.10
C VAL A 146 -2.52 -6.25 -10.90
N SER A 147 -1.58 -5.47 -11.43
CA SER A 147 -1.91 -4.34 -12.30
C SER A 147 -2.72 -4.82 -13.50
N VAL A 148 -3.79 -4.12 -13.83
CA VAL A 148 -4.60 -4.49 -15.01
C VAL A 148 -3.82 -4.37 -16.32
N THR A 149 -2.78 -3.52 -16.35
CA THR A 149 -1.92 -3.35 -17.52
C THR A 149 -0.90 -4.49 -17.69
N ALA A 150 -0.79 -5.41 -16.73
CA ALA A 150 0.15 -6.53 -16.76
C ALA A 150 -0.39 -7.79 -17.46
N GLY A 151 -1.51 -7.68 -18.19
CA GLY A 151 -2.07 -8.78 -18.99
C GLY A 151 -3.52 -9.13 -18.69
N ILE A 152 -4.19 -8.43 -17.77
CA ILE A 152 -5.63 -8.58 -17.51
C ILE A 152 -6.44 -7.80 -18.56
N ILE A 153 -5.93 -6.65 -18.99
CA ILE A 153 -6.55 -5.77 -19.97
C ILE A 153 -5.55 -5.57 -21.12
N ASP A 154 -5.85 -6.14 -22.29
CA ASP A 154 -5.10 -5.85 -23.52
C ASP A 154 -5.50 -4.48 -24.12
N GLU A 155 -4.74 -4.00 -25.11
CA GLU A 155 -5.02 -2.76 -25.86
C GLU A 155 -6.47 -2.68 -26.38
N THR A 156 -7.07 -3.82 -26.74
CA THR A 156 -8.44 -3.96 -27.25
C THR A 156 -9.53 -3.98 -26.16
N ASN A 157 -9.18 -4.21 -24.90
CA ASN A 157 -10.11 -4.31 -23.77
C ASN A 157 -10.14 -3.04 -22.90
N LYS A 158 -9.43 -1.96 -23.27
CA LYS A 158 -9.47 -0.66 -22.56
C LYS A 158 -10.89 -0.09 -22.43
N ASP A 159 -11.75 -0.29 -23.43
CA ASP A 159 -13.16 0.13 -23.39
C ASP A 159 -13.98 -0.62 -22.33
N ARG A 160 -13.58 -1.85 -21.97
CA ARG A 160 -14.20 -2.63 -20.88
C ARG A 160 -13.64 -2.28 -19.51
N ALA A 161 -12.41 -1.77 -19.44
CA ALA A 161 -11.77 -1.29 -18.22
C ALA A 161 -12.43 -0.02 -17.69
N HIS A 162 -12.88 0.85 -18.59
CA HIS A 162 -13.40 2.17 -18.24
C HIS A 162 -14.66 2.11 -17.36
N PRO A 163 -15.68 1.29 -17.65
CA PRO A 163 -16.80 1.07 -16.74
C PRO A 163 -16.38 0.53 -15.36
N ILE A 164 -15.33 -0.29 -15.30
CA ILE A 164 -14.83 -0.89 -14.05
C ILE A 164 -14.17 0.19 -13.19
N TYR A 165 -13.24 0.95 -13.75
CA TYR A 165 -12.62 2.07 -13.04
C TYR A 165 -13.66 3.03 -12.51
N TRP A 166 -14.62 3.46 -13.34
CA TRP A 166 -15.66 4.40 -12.90
C TRP A 166 -16.58 3.79 -11.85
N ARG A 167 -16.85 2.48 -11.88
CA ARG A 167 -17.59 1.82 -10.81
C ARG A 167 -16.83 1.93 -9.49
N THR A 168 -15.56 1.52 -9.45
CA THR A 168 -14.73 1.55 -8.24
C THR A 168 -14.52 2.99 -7.75
N ALA A 169 -14.24 3.92 -8.66
CA ALA A 169 -14.08 5.33 -8.32
C ALA A 169 -15.38 5.96 -7.79
N ASN A 170 -16.53 5.60 -8.36
CA ASN A 170 -17.83 6.05 -7.84
C ASN A 170 -18.14 5.44 -6.48
N GLU A 171 -17.76 4.20 -6.22
CA GLU A 171 -17.92 3.59 -4.89
C GLU A 171 -17.10 4.34 -3.83
N VAL A 172 -15.85 4.63 -4.14
CA VAL A 172 -14.99 5.46 -3.28
C VAL A 172 -15.63 6.83 -3.06
N LEU A 173 -16.00 7.53 -4.14
CA LEU A 173 -16.63 8.85 -4.06
C LEU A 173 -17.90 8.84 -3.21
N ARG A 174 -18.78 7.86 -3.40
CA ARG A 174 -20.05 7.77 -2.65
C ARG A 174 -19.84 7.48 -1.17
N SER A 175 -18.81 6.72 -0.84
CA SER A 175 -18.57 6.27 0.54
C SER A 175 -17.79 7.29 1.36
N SER A 176 -16.87 8.04 0.74
CA SER A 176 -15.93 8.92 1.45
C SER A 176 -15.91 10.37 0.97
N GLY A 177 -16.62 10.69 -0.12
CA GLY A 177 -16.52 11.98 -0.78
C GLY A 177 -15.21 12.20 -1.53
N VAL A 178 -14.37 11.19 -1.75
CA VAL A 178 -13.07 11.36 -2.41
C VAL A 178 -13.17 11.16 -3.93
N VAL A 179 -12.64 12.11 -4.69
CA VAL A 179 -12.44 12.02 -6.15
C VAL A 179 -10.99 11.66 -6.43
N HIS A 180 -10.74 10.52 -7.11
CA HIS A 180 -9.38 10.04 -7.41
C HIS A 180 -8.58 11.00 -8.31
N ASN A 181 -9.23 11.61 -9.30
CA ASN A 181 -8.66 12.59 -10.24
C ASN A 181 -7.46 12.11 -11.09
N ASP A 182 -7.11 10.83 -11.04
CA ASP A 182 -6.14 10.21 -11.94
C ASP A 182 -6.71 8.93 -12.55
N THR A 183 -7.26 9.04 -13.76
CA THR A 183 -7.96 7.95 -14.46
C THR A 183 -7.01 7.03 -15.24
N ASP A 184 -5.71 7.07 -14.96
CA ASP A 184 -4.76 6.20 -15.63
C ASP A 184 -4.98 4.73 -15.22
N TRP A 185 -5.07 3.83 -16.20
CA TRP A 185 -5.26 2.40 -15.97
C TRP A 185 -4.16 1.77 -15.12
N ARG A 186 -2.98 2.39 -15.07
CA ARG A 186 -1.89 1.98 -14.17
C ARG A 186 -2.27 2.06 -12.69
N ASN A 187 -3.33 2.80 -12.34
CA ASN A 187 -3.85 2.95 -11.00
C ASN A 187 -4.95 1.93 -10.66
N LEU A 188 -5.35 1.07 -11.61
CA LEU A 188 -6.35 0.02 -11.39
C LEU A 188 -5.67 -1.34 -11.25
N PHE A 189 -6.01 -2.07 -10.19
CA PHE A 189 -5.46 -3.38 -9.88
C PHE A 189 -6.60 -4.37 -9.66
N TYR A 190 -6.39 -5.61 -10.05
CA TYR A 190 -7.32 -6.70 -9.74
C TYR A 190 -6.77 -7.51 -8.57
N ASN A 191 -7.62 -7.69 -7.55
CA ASN A 191 -7.29 -8.43 -6.35
C ASN A 191 -8.02 -9.77 -6.36
N GLU A 192 -7.27 -10.86 -6.47
CA GLU A 192 -7.85 -12.22 -6.47
C GLU A 192 -8.52 -12.58 -5.14
N ALA A 193 -8.03 -12.07 -4.02
CA ALA A 193 -8.55 -12.42 -2.69
C ALA A 193 -9.94 -11.81 -2.44
N THR A 194 -10.20 -10.61 -2.95
CA THR A 194 -11.53 -9.97 -2.91
C THR A 194 -12.35 -10.27 -4.15
N ASN A 195 -11.74 -10.82 -5.19
CA ASN A 195 -12.31 -11.01 -6.52
C ASN A 195 -12.91 -9.70 -7.09
N ASP A 196 -12.22 -8.58 -6.85
CA ASP A 196 -12.65 -7.25 -7.29
C ASP A 196 -11.47 -6.34 -7.60
N PHE A 197 -11.76 -5.13 -8.05
CA PHE A 197 -10.78 -4.13 -8.45
C PHE A 197 -10.52 -3.11 -7.34
N MET A 198 -9.25 -2.74 -7.21
CA MET A 198 -8.78 -1.72 -6.29
C MET A 198 -8.14 -0.55 -7.03
N LEU A 199 -8.42 0.66 -6.56
CA LEU A 199 -7.73 1.87 -6.99
C LEU A 199 -6.52 2.15 -6.09
N VAL A 200 -5.41 2.55 -6.71
CA VAL A 200 -4.18 2.94 -6.02
C VAL A 200 -3.70 4.32 -6.47
N ASP A 201 -2.76 4.90 -5.72
CA ASP A 201 -2.15 6.21 -6.01
C ASP A 201 -3.14 7.38 -5.96
N PHE A 202 -3.48 7.79 -4.74
CA PHE A 202 -4.36 8.94 -4.48
C PHE A 202 -3.61 10.27 -4.40
N SER A 203 -2.39 10.36 -4.96
CA SER A 203 -1.57 11.58 -4.90
C SER A 203 -2.23 12.80 -5.57
N ARG A 204 -3.16 12.58 -6.50
CA ARG A 204 -3.91 13.64 -7.19
C ARG A 204 -5.35 13.82 -6.69
N ALA A 205 -5.75 13.00 -5.72
CA ALA A 205 -7.12 12.94 -5.25
C ALA A 205 -7.45 14.09 -4.31
N PHE A 206 -8.75 14.39 -4.21
CA PHE A 206 -9.26 15.48 -3.37
C PHE A 206 -10.67 15.16 -2.86
N LEU A 207 -11.11 15.87 -1.81
CA LEU A 207 -12.47 15.77 -1.30
C LEU A 207 -13.43 16.56 -2.20
N ALA A 208 -14.52 15.93 -2.64
CA ALA A 208 -15.64 16.60 -3.28
C ALA A 208 -16.30 17.54 -2.27
N ASN A 209 -16.43 18.82 -2.65
CA ASN A 209 -17.13 19.84 -1.89
C ASN A 209 -18.65 19.59 -1.86
#